data_AF-A0A653DLI4-F1
#
_entry.id   AF-A0A653DLI4-F1
#
_cell.length_a   1.000
_cell.length_b   1.000
_cell.length_c   1.000
_cell.angle_alpha   90.00
_cell.angle_beta   90.00
_cell.angle_gamma   90.00
#
_symmetry.space_group_name_H-M   'P 1'
#
loop_
_entity.id
_entity.type
_entity.pdbx_description
1 polymer ?
#
loop_
_entity_poly.entity_id
_entity_poly.type
_entity_poly.pdbx_seq_one_letter_code
_entity_poly.pdbx_strand_id
1 'polypeptide(L)'
;MEILPRKTSMALPLSCSQRVKDDLIDPLTSKVATNLLAPVKTERQILENSMLEDDPNGNCTVSPQETSGPRWGPQHKGAQELANLYSKTKRTQECVCVGICLTLMAVNSVFIVFHIRLEQLSTVLVAAVCGIITADFASGLVHWAADTWGSVELPIIGKNFLRPFREHHIDPTSITRHDFIETNGDNFMVTIPFLTHMVWHFIVWPKEEIQRHFSWTCYVFLLAIFVAMTNQIHKWSHTYFGLPAWVVFLQEYRIILPRL
;
A
#
# COMPACT_ATOMS: atom_id res chain seq x y z
N MET A 1 14.93 15.99 59.79
CA MET A 1 15.38 14.72 59.19
C MET A 1 14.20 13.77 59.32
N GLU A 2 13.43 13.41 58.31
CA GLU A 2 13.49 13.58 56.86
C GLU A 2 12.02 13.36 56.38
N ILE A 3 11.47 14.31 55.61
CA ILE A 3 10.07 14.26 55.15
C ILE A 3 10.05 13.37 53.90
N LEU A 4 9.40 12.21 53.98
CA LEU A 4 9.18 11.33 52.83
C LEU A 4 8.40 12.08 51.72
N PRO A 5 8.84 12.05 50.46
CA PRO A 5 8.11 12.70 49.38
C PRO A 5 6.84 11.91 49.05
N ARG A 6 5.71 12.62 49.04
CA ARG A 6 4.41 12.16 48.55
C ARG A 6 4.57 11.71 47.08
N LYS A 7 4.25 10.45 46.76
CA LYS A 7 4.07 10.01 45.37
C LYS A 7 2.94 10.85 44.75
N THR A 8 3.29 11.82 43.91
CA THR A 8 2.35 12.43 42.96
C THR A 8 1.98 11.37 41.94
N SER A 9 0.79 10.77 42.05
CA SER A 9 0.21 10.03 40.93
C SER A 9 -0.11 11.03 39.83
N MET A 10 0.60 10.97 38.70
CA MET A 10 0.17 11.66 37.48
C MET A 10 -1.24 11.16 37.15
N ALA A 11 -2.23 12.04 37.23
CA ALA A 11 -3.60 11.70 36.84
C ALA A 11 -3.60 11.44 35.32
N LEU A 12 -3.77 10.17 34.93
CA LEU A 12 -3.89 9.79 33.52
C LEU A 12 -5.18 10.39 32.94
N PRO A 13 -5.16 10.94 31.71
CA PRO A 13 -6.34 11.54 31.09
C PRO A 13 -7.53 10.57 31.02
N LEU A 14 -8.75 11.10 31.17
CA LEU A 14 -10.00 10.32 31.10
C LEU A 14 -10.20 9.61 29.75
N SER A 15 -9.53 10.06 28.68
CA SER A 15 -9.58 9.48 27.34
C SER A 15 -8.82 8.17 27.18
N CYS A 16 -7.93 7.79 28.10
CA CYS A 16 -7.18 6.54 27.95
C CYS A 16 -8.05 5.34 28.34
N SER A 17 -8.04 4.32 27.47
CA SER A 17 -8.61 2.99 27.70
C SER A 17 -8.10 2.38 29.01
N GLN A 18 -8.95 1.60 29.69
CA GLN A 18 -8.60 1.00 30.99
C GLN A 18 -7.36 0.10 30.88
N ARG A 19 -7.18 -0.56 29.74
CA ARG A 19 -6.01 -1.40 29.42
C ARG A 19 -4.70 -0.61 29.47
N VAL A 20 -4.69 0.61 28.93
CA VAL A 20 -3.52 1.51 28.94
C VAL A 20 -3.18 1.96 30.36
N LYS A 21 -4.19 2.18 31.21
CA LYS A 21 -4.00 2.55 32.61
C LYS A 21 -3.39 1.40 33.40
N ASP A 22 -3.84 0.17 33.15
CA ASP A 22 -3.37 -1.03 33.86
C ASP A 22 -1.89 -1.35 33.51
N ASP A 23 -1.50 -1.25 32.23
CA ASP A 23 -0.11 -1.49 31.78
C ASP A 23 0.89 -0.38 32.22
N LEU A 24 0.40 0.84 32.44
CA LEU A 24 1.19 1.97 32.98
C LEU A 24 1.44 1.87 34.49
N ILE A 25 0.59 1.13 35.21
CA ILE A 25 0.62 1.04 36.68
C ILE A 25 1.41 -0.19 37.14
N ASP A 26 1.42 -1.30 36.39
CA ASP A 26 2.05 -2.55 36.82
C ASP A 26 2.99 -3.17 35.75
N PRO A 27 4.29 -2.80 35.70
CA PRO A 27 5.22 -3.17 34.62
C PRO A 27 5.76 -4.62 34.67
N LEU A 28 5.11 -5.53 35.42
CA LEU A 28 5.67 -6.84 35.79
C LEU A 28 4.96 -8.05 35.16
N THR A 29 3.88 -7.86 34.40
CA THR A 29 3.00 -8.98 33.97
C THR A 29 3.27 -9.57 32.60
N SER A 30 4.22 -9.06 31.81
CA SER A 30 4.57 -9.73 30.55
C SER A 30 6.02 -10.19 30.50
N LYS A 31 6.22 -11.39 31.03
CA LYS A 31 7.35 -12.24 30.68
C LYS A 31 6.78 -13.52 30.09
N VAL A 32 6.54 -13.52 28.78
CA VAL A 32 6.48 -14.77 28.02
C VAL A 32 7.47 -14.69 26.88
N ALA A 33 8.50 -15.54 26.98
CA ALA A 33 9.53 -15.72 25.99
C ALA A 33 9.03 -16.61 24.85
N THR A 34 9.40 -16.30 23.62
CA THR A 34 9.56 -17.31 22.57
C THR A 34 10.72 -16.90 21.66
N ASN A 35 11.86 -17.55 21.88
CA ASN A 35 13.05 -17.43 21.05
C ASN A 35 12.85 -18.26 19.79
N LEU A 36 12.73 -17.64 18.60
CA LEU A 36 13.29 -18.21 17.37
C LEU A 36 13.43 -17.28 16.14
N LEU A 37 13.04 -16.00 16.18
CA LEU A 37 13.18 -15.10 15.01
C LEU A 37 13.43 -13.65 15.44
N ALA A 38 14.53 -13.06 14.94
CA ALA A 38 14.98 -11.66 15.12
C ALA A 38 15.03 -11.16 16.59
N PRO A 39 15.76 -10.07 16.93
CA PRO A 39 15.64 -9.51 18.27
C PRO A 39 14.22 -8.94 18.41
N VAL A 40 13.37 -9.67 19.13
CA VAL A 40 12.02 -9.22 19.51
C VAL A 40 12.20 -7.92 20.29
N LYS A 41 11.71 -6.81 19.73
CA LYS A 41 11.67 -5.52 20.44
C LYS A 41 10.99 -5.76 21.79
N THR A 42 11.58 -5.26 22.87
CA THR A 42 10.94 -5.36 24.19
C THR A 42 9.57 -4.69 24.14
N GLU A 43 8.60 -5.15 24.93
CA GLU A 43 7.26 -4.55 24.95
C GLU A 43 7.29 -3.05 25.21
N ARG A 44 8.24 -2.60 26.04
CA ARG A 44 8.51 -1.19 26.26
C ARG A 44 8.93 -0.46 24.99
N GLN A 45 9.82 -1.03 24.19
CA GLN A 45 10.20 -0.47 22.88
C GLN A 45 9.05 -0.51 21.88
N ILE A 46 8.16 -1.50 21.96
CA ILE A 46 6.96 -1.55 21.12
C ILE A 46 6.00 -0.43 21.55
N LEU A 47 5.71 -0.27 22.85
CA LEU A 47 4.83 0.77 23.37
C LEU A 47 5.35 2.19 23.13
N GLU A 48 6.66 2.39 23.30
CA GLU A 48 7.30 3.70 23.12
C GLU A 48 7.36 4.12 21.64
N ASN A 49 7.38 3.16 20.70
CA ASN A 49 7.54 3.44 19.27
C ASN A 49 6.31 3.11 18.39
N SER A 50 5.22 2.63 18.99
CA SER A 50 3.94 2.33 18.29
C SER A 50 2.85 3.33 18.67
N MET A 51 1.91 3.57 17.75
CA MET A 51 0.66 4.26 18.10
C MET A 51 -0.25 3.31 18.87
N LEU A 52 -0.88 3.79 19.94
CA LEU A 52 -1.93 3.04 20.63
C LEU A 52 -3.20 3.13 19.76
N GLU A 53 -3.76 1.99 19.36
CA GLU A 53 -4.97 1.92 18.52
C GLU A 53 -6.16 2.67 19.16
N ASP A 54 -6.21 2.72 20.49
CA ASP A 54 -7.27 3.36 21.28
C ASP A 54 -7.13 4.90 21.38
N ASP A 55 -6.03 5.49 20.92
CA ASP A 55 -5.79 6.95 21.00
C ASP A 55 -5.02 7.47 19.77
N PRO A 56 -5.70 7.56 18.60
CA PRO A 56 -5.09 8.00 17.34
C PRO A 56 -4.63 9.47 17.37
N ASN A 57 -5.14 10.28 18.30
CA ASN A 57 -4.74 11.67 18.46
C ASN A 57 -3.58 11.86 19.45
N GLY A 58 -3.14 10.80 20.14
CA GLY A 58 -1.97 10.81 21.01
C GLY A 58 -2.13 11.67 22.27
N ASN A 59 -3.34 11.81 22.79
CA ASN A 59 -3.62 12.49 24.07
C ASN A 59 -3.08 11.71 25.30
N CYS A 60 -2.71 10.45 25.11
CA CYS A 60 -2.19 9.51 26.10
C CYS A 60 -0.73 9.19 25.75
N THR A 61 0.21 9.94 26.33
CA THR A 61 1.66 9.75 26.13
C THR A 61 2.28 8.93 27.26
N VAL A 62 3.02 7.88 26.93
CA VAL A 62 3.83 7.06 27.88
C VAL A 62 5.14 7.75 28.27
N SER A 63 5.62 8.70 27.45
CA SER A 63 6.85 9.45 27.66
C SER A 63 6.55 10.95 27.84
N PRO A 64 7.07 11.63 28.89
CA PRO A 64 6.85 13.07 29.08
C PRO A 64 7.55 13.97 28.05
N GLN A 65 8.35 13.41 27.14
CA GLN A 65 9.41 14.11 26.43
C GLN A 65 9.12 14.39 24.94
N GLU A 66 8.01 13.90 24.38
CA GLU A 66 7.63 14.12 22.98
C GLU A 66 6.33 14.92 22.88
N THR A 67 6.40 16.22 23.19
CA THR A 67 5.27 17.17 23.04
C THR A 67 5.50 18.23 21.95
N SER A 68 6.48 18.03 21.06
CA SER A 68 6.86 19.04 20.03
C SER A 68 6.63 18.61 18.58
N GLY A 69 5.52 17.94 18.27
CA GLY A 69 5.12 17.67 16.89
C GLY A 69 3.96 16.68 16.77
N PRO A 70 3.35 16.53 15.58
CA PRO A 70 2.39 15.47 15.31
C PRO A 70 3.05 14.10 15.47
N ARG A 71 2.36 13.15 16.13
CA ARG A 71 2.84 11.76 16.34
C ARG A 71 2.79 10.90 15.07
N TRP A 72 2.37 11.48 13.95
CA TRP A 72 2.33 10.89 12.62
C TRP A 72 3.20 11.72 11.67
N GLY A 73 3.52 11.18 10.50
CA GLY A 73 4.35 11.89 9.52
C GLY A 73 5.81 11.43 9.49
N PRO A 74 6.67 12.08 8.68
CA PRO A 74 8.03 11.61 8.39
C PRO A 74 8.99 11.70 9.59
N GLN A 75 8.60 12.42 10.64
CA GLN A 75 9.38 12.55 11.88
C GLN A 75 9.10 11.40 12.87
N HIS A 76 8.10 10.56 12.62
CA HIS A 76 7.76 9.43 13.47
C HIS A 76 8.82 8.31 13.36
N LYS A 77 9.30 7.78 14.50
CA LYS A 77 10.37 6.76 14.55
C LYS A 77 10.01 5.49 13.78
N GLY A 78 8.77 5.03 13.87
CA GLY A 78 8.29 3.88 13.10
C GLY A 78 8.30 4.13 11.58
N ALA A 79 7.99 5.36 11.14
CA ALA A 79 8.09 5.72 9.72
C ALA A 79 9.54 5.76 9.25
N GLN A 80 10.46 6.28 10.07
CA GLN A 80 11.90 6.31 9.77
C GLN A 80 12.52 4.91 9.74
N GLU A 81 12.17 4.04 10.70
CA GLU A 81 12.59 2.65 10.70
C GLU A 81 12.11 1.91 9.45
N LEU A 82 10.84 2.10 9.09
CA LEU A 82 10.31 1.55 7.87
C LEU A 82 11.09 2.13 6.70
N ALA A 83 11.25 3.44 6.53
CA ALA A 83 12.02 4.07 5.45
C ALA A 83 13.46 3.53 5.32
N ASN A 84 14.14 3.23 6.43
CA ASN A 84 15.51 2.69 6.42
C ASN A 84 15.62 1.27 5.83
N LEU A 85 14.52 0.55 5.65
CA LEU A 85 14.51 -0.77 5.02
C LEU A 85 14.48 -0.71 3.48
N TYR A 86 14.52 0.48 2.85
CA TYR A 86 14.63 0.61 1.38
C TYR A 86 16.00 0.11 0.93
N SER A 87 16.01 -0.83 -0.01
CA SER A 87 17.24 -1.43 -0.53
C SER A 87 17.44 -1.12 -2.00
N LYS A 88 18.71 -0.96 -2.40
CA LYS A 88 19.08 -0.79 -3.82
C LYS A 88 18.63 -1.97 -4.67
N THR A 89 18.66 -3.18 -4.12
CA THR A 89 18.21 -4.40 -4.80
C THR A 89 16.72 -4.35 -5.15
N LYS A 90 15.87 -3.94 -4.19
CA LYS A 90 14.43 -3.76 -4.43
C LYS A 90 14.19 -2.72 -5.52
N ARG A 91 14.89 -1.58 -5.42
CA ARG A 91 14.78 -0.51 -6.42
C ARG A 91 15.15 -0.98 -7.83
N THR A 92 16.24 -1.74 -7.98
CA THR A 92 16.63 -2.30 -9.27
C THR A 92 15.57 -3.27 -9.81
N GLN A 93 15.01 -4.13 -8.95
CA GLN A 93 13.93 -5.04 -9.32
C GLN A 93 12.69 -4.27 -9.82
N GLU A 94 12.27 -3.22 -9.12
CA GLU A 94 11.14 -2.37 -9.53
C GLU A 94 11.39 -1.74 -10.90
N CYS A 95 12.57 -1.16 -11.13
CA CYS A 95 12.92 -0.57 -12.43
C CYS A 95 12.84 -1.60 -13.56
N VAL A 96 13.38 -2.81 -13.33
CA VAL A 96 13.35 -3.90 -14.32
C VAL A 96 11.91 -4.34 -14.59
N CYS A 97 11.11 -4.53 -13.55
CA CYS A 97 9.71 -4.95 -13.70
C CYS A 97 8.86 -3.90 -14.41
N VAL A 98 9.03 -2.61 -14.09
CA VAL A 98 8.36 -1.53 -14.81
C VAL A 98 8.76 -1.52 -16.27
N GLY A 99 10.06 -1.62 -16.58
CA GLY A 99 10.55 -1.67 -17.96
C GLY A 99 9.98 -2.85 -18.77
N ILE A 100 10.00 -4.05 -18.19
CA ILE A 100 9.43 -5.27 -18.82
C ILE A 100 7.93 -5.10 -19.04
N CYS A 101 7.20 -4.68 -18.00
CA CYS A 101 5.76 -4.54 -18.06
C CYS A 101 5.32 -3.48 -19.09
N LEU A 102 5.97 -2.31 -19.14
CA LEU A 102 5.71 -1.28 -20.17
C LEU A 102 5.98 -1.81 -21.58
N THR A 103 7.05 -2.59 -21.76
CA THR A 103 7.36 -3.23 -23.05
C THR A 103 6.25 -4.21 -23.45
N LEU A 104 5.81 -5.07 -22.52
CA LEU A 104 4.72 -6.01 -22.77
C LEU A 104 3.38 -5.30 -23.04
N MET A 105 3.10 -4.19 -22.34
CA MET A 105 1.91 -3.37 -22.60
C MET A 105 1.94 -2.79 -24.02
N ALA A 106 3.10 -2.27 -24.45
CA ALA A 106 3.27 -1.74 -25.80
C ALA A 106 3.09 -2.83 -26.86
N VAL A 107 3.71 -4.00 -26.69
CA VAL A 107 3.59 -5.14 -27.61
C VAL A 107 2.13 -5.63 -27.70
N ASN A 108 1.45 -5.82 -26.57
CA ASN A 108 0.03 -6.21 -26.55
C ASN A 108 -0.84 -5.15 -27.21
N SER A 109 -0.58 -3.86 -26.98
CA SER A 109 -1.33 -2.77 -27.63
C SER A 109 -1.22 -2.86 -29.14
N VAL A 110 -0.01 -3.09 -29.67
CA VAL A 110 0.22 -3.26 -31.11
C VAL A 110 -0.59 -4.45 -31.64
N PHE A 111 -0.54 -5.60 -30.97
CA PHE A 111 -1.35 -6.77 -31.38
C PHE A 111 -2.86 -6.49 -31.34
N ILE A 112 -3.36 -5.85 -30.29
CA ILE A 112 -4.78 -5.49 -30.15
C ILE A 112 -5.20 -4.56 -31.29
N VAL A 113 -4.41 -3.52 -31.60
CA VAL A 113 -4.69 -2.58 -32.70
C VAL A 113 -4.71 -3.28 -34.06
N PHE A 114 -3.85 -4.28 -34.30
CA PHE A 114 -3.88 -5.04 -35.54
C PHE A 114 -5.08 -5.99 -35.67
N HIS A 115 -5.68 -6.40 -34.56
CA HIS A 115 -6.78 -7.36 -34.54
C HIS A 115 -8.15 -6.71 -34.25
N ILE A 116 -8.22 -5.42 -33.90
CA ILE A 116 -9.48 -4.76 -33.59
C ILE A 116 -10.36 -4.61 -34.84
N ARG A 117 -11.62 -5.03 -34.73
CA ARG A 117 -12.66 -4.74 -35.73
C ARG A 117 -13.59 -3.65 -35.20
N LEU A 118 -14.13 -2.82 -36.09
CA LEU A 118 -15.01 -1.70 -35.70
C LEU A 118 -16.23 -2.16 -34.90
N GLU A 119 -16.76 -3.34 -35.21
CA GLU A 119 -17.86 -3.98 -34.48
C GLU A 119 -17.53 -4.33 -33.02
N GLN A 120 -16.25 -4.39 -32.65
CA GLN A 120 -15.79 -4.73 -31.29
C GLN A 120 -15.51 -3.48 -30.44
N LEU A 121 -15.72 -2.26 -30.93
CA LEU A 121 -15.45 -1.05 -30.14
C LEU A 121 -16.29 -0.97 -28.86
N SER A 122 -17.56 -1.39 -28.94
CA SER A 122 -18.42 -1.49 -27.76
C SER A 122 -17.88 -2.48 -26.73
N THR A 123 -17.33 -3.60 -27.19
CA THR A 123 -16.67 -4.60 -26.33
C THR A 123 -15.48 -4.01 -25.59
N VAL A 124 -14.66 -3.17 -26.24
CA VAL A 124 -13.53 -2.51 -25.57
C VAL A 124 -14.01 -1.59 -24.45
N LEU A 125 -15.10 -0.86 -24.66
CA LEU A 125 -15.69 0.00 -23.62
C LEU A 125 -16.24 -0.82 -22.44
N VAL A 126 -16.96 -1.91 -22.72
CA VAL A 126 -17.45 -2.83 -21.68
C VAL A 126 -16.29 -3.45 -20.92
N ALA A 127 -15.25 -3.89 -21.63
CA ALA A 127 -14.03 -4.41 -21.04
C ALA A 127 -13.32 -3.39 -20.14
N ALA A 128 -13.30 -2.10 -20.52
CA ALA A 128 -12.76 -1.03 -19.68
C ALA A 128 -13.55 -0.85 -18.40
N VAL A 129 -14.88 -0.79 -18.48
CA VAL A 129 -15.77 -0.65 -17.32
C VAL A 129 -15.64 -1.86 -16.39
N CYS A 130 -15.68 -3.08 -16.93
CA CYS A 130 -15.46 -4.28 -16.12
C CYS A 130 -14.06 -4.30 -15.51
N GLY A 131 -13.03 -3.92 -16.27
CA GLY A 131 -11.65 -3.89 -15.82
C GLY A 131 -11.44 -2.94 -14.63
N ILE A 132 -11.98 -1.72 -14.67
CA ILE A 132 -11.82 -0.76 -13.57
C ILE A 132 -12.59 -1.21 -12.32
N ILE A 133 -13.81 -1.74 -12.47
CA ILE A 133 -14.61 -2.27 -11.35
C ILE A 133 -13.88 -3.46 -10.69
N THR A 134 -13.35 -4.38 -11.50
CA THR A 134 -12.60 -5.53 -10.99
C THR A 134 -11.29 -5.09 -10.33
N ALA A 135 -10.57 -4.13 -10.89
CA ALA A 135 -9.34 -3.61 -10.28
C ALA A 135 -9.61 -2.96 -8.92
N ASP A 136 -10.66 -2.13 -8.82
CA ASP A 136 -11.07 -1.49 -7.57
C ASP A 136 -11.40 -2.53 -6.49
N PHE A 137 -12.31 -3.46 -6.81
CA PHE A 137 -12.69 -4.54 -5.89
C PHE A 137 -11.49 -5.42 -5.49
N ALA A 138 -10.69 -5.86 -6.46
CA ALA A 138 -9.54 -6.72 -6.20
C ALA A 138 -8.48 -5.99 -5.37
N SER A 139 -8.26 -4.70 -5.60
CA SER A 139 -7.33 -3.90 -4.81
C SER A 139 -7.78 -3.79 -3.36
N GLY A 140 -9.07 -3.53 -3.10
CA GLY A 140 -9.63 -3.51 -1.76
C GLY A 140 -9.53 -4.87 -1.07
N LEU A 141 -9.79 -5.96 -1.80
CA LEU A 141 -9.65 -7.32 -1.27
C LEU A 141 -8.20 -7.65 -0.89
N VAL A 142 -7.24 -7.30 -1.74
CA VAL A 142 -5.80 -7.48 -1.46
C VAL A 142 -5.37 -6.62 -0.28
N HIS A 143 -5.85 -5.38 -0.19
CA HIS A 143 -5.57 -4.49 0.93
C HIS A 143 -6.09 -5.09 2.26
N TRP A 144 -7.35 -5.50 2.28
CA TRP A 144 -7.96 -6.14 3.44
C TRP A 144 -7.22 -7.42 3.84
N ALA A 145 -6.82 -8.25 2.86
CA ALA A 145 -6.07 -9.47 3.14
C ALA A 145 -4.67 -9.17 3.70
N ALA A 146 -4.00 -8.14 3.18
CA ALA A 146 -2.71 -7.67 3.68
C ALA A 146 -2.81 -7.13 5.11
N ASP A 147 -3.88 -6.43 5.46
CA ASP A 147 -4.08 -5.91 6.81
C ASP A 147 -4.46 -7.01 7.81
N THR A 148 -5.28 -7.97 7.38
CA THR A 148 -5.81 -9.04 8.24
C THR A 148 -4.77 -10.12 8.51
N TRP A 149 -3.98 -10.51 7.50
CA TRP A 149 -3.07 -11.65 7.60
C TRP A 149 -1.61 -11.32 7.29
N GLY A 150 -1.32 -10.12 6.78
CA GLY A 150 0.03 -9.73 6.39
C GLY A 150 0.90 -9.30 7.56
N SER A 151 2.03 -9.98 7.74
CA SER A 151 3.10 -9.57 8.65
C SER A 151 4.36 -9.13 7.89
N VAL A 152 4.98 -8.02 8.31
CA VAL A 152 6.26 -7.54 7.77
C VAL A 152 7.41 -8.52 8.05
N GLU A 153 7.20 -9.44 9.00
CA GLU A 153 8.14 -10.49 9.36
C GLU A 153 8.17 -11.64 8.36
N LEU A 154 7.17 -11.74 7.46
CA LEU A 154 7.19 -12.74 6.40
C LEU A 154 8.42 -12.55 5.51
N PRO A 155 9.24 -13.60 5.31
CA PRO A 155 10.42 -13.50 4.47
C PRO A 155 9.99 -13.14 3.04
N ILE A 156 10.74 -12.23 2.40
CA ILE A 156 10.59 -11.81 1.00
C ILE A 156 9.33 -10.95 0.74
N ILE A 157 8.14 -11.40 1.13
CA ILE A 157 6.87 -10.69 0.87
C ILE A 157 6.66 -9.54 1.85
N GLY A 158 6.89 -9.77 3.15
CA GLY A 158 6.60 -8.79 4.19
C GLY A 158 7.43 -7.53 4.08
N LYS A 159 8.75 -7.68 3.89
CA LYS A 159 9.68 -6.54 3.82
C LYS A 159 9.54 -5.69 2.55
N ASN A 160 9.04 -6.28 1.47
CA ASN A 160 8.99 -5.63 0.16
C ASN A 160 7.59 -5.11 -0.18
N PHE A 161 6.55 -5.94 -0.01
CA PHE A 161 5.18 -5.58 -0.38
C PHE A 161 4.39 -4.97 0.77
N LEU A 162 4.46 -5.54 1.98
CA LEU A 162 3.61 -5.10 3.11
C LEU A 162 4.13 -3.84 3.79
N ARG A 163 5.41 -3.54 3.60
CA ARG A 163 6.08 -2.41 4.25
C ARG A 163 5.53 -1.04 3.82
N PRO A 164 5.38 -0.71 2.52
CA PRO A 164 4.79 0.57 2.11
C PRO A 164 3.37 0.78 2.66
N PHE A 165 2.57 -0.28 2.77
CA PHE A 165 1.23 -0.22 3.39
C PHE A 165 1.31 0.15 4.87
N ARG A 166 2.21 -0.48 5.64
CA ARG A 166 2.40 -0.16 7.07
C ARG A 166 2.96 1.25 7.28
N GLU A 167 3.85 1.70 6.40
CA GLU A 167 4.35 3.08 6.42
C GLU A 167 3.22 4.08 6.15
N HIS A 168 2.33 3.77 5.21
CA HIS A 168 1.16 4.59 4.91
C HIS A 168 0.17 4.69 6.08
N HIS A 169 -0.02 3.63 6.87
CA HIS A 169 -0.91 3.71 8.05
C HIS A 169 -0.34 4.58 9.18
N ILE A 170 0.98 4.75 9.23
CA ILE A 170 1.67 5.61 10.21
C ILE A 170 1.82 7.03 9.67
N ASP A 171 2.08 7.17 8.37
CA ASP A 171 2.15 8.43 7.66
C ASP A 171 1.35 8.32 6.35
N PRO A 172 0.07 8.76 6.35
CA PRO A 172 -0.78 8.70 5.16
C PRO A 172 -0.19 9.42 3.96
N THR A 173 0.62 10.46 4.18
CA THR A 173 1.23 11.25 3.12
C THR A 173 2.56 10.68 2.60
N SER A 174 3.07 9.58 3.17
CA SER A 174 4.32 8.93 2.73
C SER A 174 4.30 8.57 1.25
N ILE A 175 3.19 7.99 0.78
CA ILE A 175 3.00 7.64 -0.62
C ILE A 175 3.14 8.84 -1.58
N THR A 176 2.85 10.06 -1.13
CA THR A 176 2.98 11.26 -1.97
C THR A 176 4.44 11.60 -2.28
N ARG A 177 5.36 11.15 -1.42
CA ARG A 177 6.80 11.44 -1.48
C ARG A 177 7.60 10.39 -2.26
N HIS A 178 7.02 9.23 -2.53
CA HIS A 178 7.64 8.19 -3.35
C HIS A 178 7.63 8.61 -4.83
N ASP A 179 8.61 8.21 -5.62
CA ASP A 179 8.56 8.42 -7.07
C ASP A 179 7.62 7.41 -7.76
N PHE A 180 7.49 7.51 -9.08
CA PHE A 180 6.60 6.62 -9.86
C PHE A 180 6.97 5.14 -9.73
N ILE A 181 8.26 4.82 -9.71
CA ILE A 181 8.76 3.43 -9.68
C ILE A 181 8.50 2.83 -8.31
N GLU A 182 8.77 3.56 -7.24
CA GLU A 182 8.54 3.11 -5.86
C GLU A 182 7.04 2.99 -5.54
N THR A 183 6.22 3.87 -6.11
CA THR A 183 4.76 3.80 -5.93
C THR A 183 4.15 2.60 -6.65
N ASN A 184 4.61 2.30 -7.88
CA ASN A 184 3.90 1.39 -8.78
C ASN A 184 4.65 0.09 -9.11
N GLY A 185 5.93 -0.02 -8.77
CA GLY A 185 6.80 -1.10 -9.26
C GLY A 185 6.30 -2.50 -8.93
N ASP A 186 5.71 -2.68 -7.76
CA ASP A 186 5.10 -3.95 -7.34
C ASP A 186 3.81 -4.28 -8.11
N ASN A 187 2.95 -3.30 -8.36
CA ASN A 187 1.76 -3.49 -9.18
C ASN A 187 2.16 -3.85 -10.63
N PHE A 188 3.17 -3.17 -11.17
CA PHE A 188 3.71 -3.50 -12.49
C PHE A 188 4.25 -4.93 -12.52
N MET A 189 4.99 -5.37 -11.50
CA MET A 189 5.48 -6.75 -11.40
C MET A 189 4.35 -7.78 -11.42
N VAL A 190 3.28 -7.56 -10.63
CA VAL A 190 2.13 -8.48 -10.54
C VAL A 190 1.44 -8.70 -11.89
N THR A 191 1.44 -7.68 -12.76
CA THR A 191 0.76 -7.77 -14.07
C THR A 191 1.58 -8.49 -15.15
N ILE A 192 2.90 -8.65 -14.98
CA ILE A 192 3.81 -9.23 -15.99
C ILE A 192 3.38 -10.64 -16.47
N PRO A 193 3.02 -11.60 -15.60
CA PRO A 193 2.65 -12.94 -16.05
C PRO A 193 1.43 -12.94 -16.98
N PHE A 194 0.43 -12.11 -16.68
CA PHE A 194 -0.79 -12.00 -17.49
C PHE A 194 -0.51 -11.37 -18.85
N LEU A 195 0.28 -10.29 -18.88
CA LEU A 195 0.67 -9.64 -20.14
C LEU A 195 1.57 -10.54 -21.00
N THR A 196 2.46 -11.31 -20.38
CA THR A 196 3.32 -12.29 -21.08
C THR A 196 2.48 -13.40 -21.70
N HIS A 197 1.52 -13.93 -20.94
CA HIS A 197 0.60 -14.95 -21.41
C HIS A 197 -0.26 -14.46 -22.59
N MET A 198 -0.68 -13.19 -22.59
CA MET A 198 -1.37 -12.61 -23.73
C MET A 198 -0.48 -12.52 -24.98
N VAL A 199 0.77 -12.06 -24.86
CA VAL A 199 1.71 -12.04 -25.99
C VAL A 199 1.89 -13.45 -26.56
N TRP A 200 2.03 -14.46 -25.69
CA TRP A 200 2.11 -15.85 -26.11
C TRP A 200 0.90 -16.28 -26.94
N HIS A 201 -0.32 -15.93 -26.53
CA HIS A 201 -1.54 -16.23 -27.30
C HIS A 201 -1.56 -15.55 -28.66
N PHE A 202 -1.16 -14.28 -28.74
CA PHE A 202 -1.09 -13.57 -30.02
C PHE A 202 -0.07 -14.18 -31.01
N ILE A 203 0.96 -14.84 -30.50
CA ILE A 203 1.99 -15.50 -31.33
C ILE A 203 1.55 -16.90 -31.78
N VAL A 204 0.93 -17.66 -30.88
CA VAL A 204 0.66 -19.10 -31.09
C VAL A 204 -0.72 -19.36 -31.72
N TRP A 205 -1.72 -18.53 -31.42
CA TRP A 205 -3.07 -18.79 -31.89
C TRP A 205 -3.31 -18.31 -33.33
N PRO A 206 -4.12 -19.05 -34.10
CA PRO A 206 -4.59 -18.57 -35.39
C PRO A 206 -5.53 -17.38 -35.21
N LYS A 207 -5.71 -16.58 -36.26
CA LYS A 207 -6.49 -15.33 -36.23
C LYS A 207 -7.93 -15.56 -35.76
N GLU A 208 -8.53 -16.68 -36.15
CA GLU A 208 -9.90 -17.04 -35.80
C GLU A 208 -10.05 -17.23 -34.28
N GLU A 209 -9.09 -17.88 -33.64
CA GLU A 209 -9.08 -18.07 -32.18
C GLU A 209 -8.78 -16.76 -31.44
N ILE A 210 -7.92 -15.89 -31.98
CA ILE A 210 -7.70 -14.55 -31.44
C ILE A 210 -9.01 -13.75 -31.48
N GLN A 211 -9.74 -13.78 -32.60
CA GLN A 211 -11.01 -13.07 -32.74
C GLN A 211 -12.08 -13.61 -31.79
N ARG A 212 -12.14 -14.93 -31.59
CA ARG A 212 -13.06 -15.58 -30.66
C ARG A 212 -12.83 -15.13 -29.20
N HIS A 213 -11.58 -14.93 -28.81
CA HIS A 213 -11.20 -14.52 -27.45
C HIS A 213 -10.94 -13.02 -27.30
N PHE A 214 -11.16 -12.22 -28.34
CA PHE A 214 -10.75 -10.81 -28.38
C PHE A 214 -11.33 -9.98 -27.22
N SER A 215 -12.59 -10.22 -26.86
CA SER A 215 -13.26 -9.56 -25.73
C SER A 215 -12.55 -9.83 -24.40
N TRP A 216 -12.17 -11.09 -24.15
CA TRP A 216 -11.46 -11.50 -22.96
C TRP A 216 -10.05 -10.88 -22.93
N THR A 217 -9.36 -10.89 -24.07
CA THR A 217 -8.05 -10.25 -24.21
C THR A 217 -8.11 -8.76 -23.89
N CYS A 218 -9.11 -8.03 -24.41
CA CYS A 218 -9.29 -6.61 -24.09
C CYS A 218 -9.55 -6.39 -22.59
N TYR A 219 -10.40 -7.23 -21.99
CA TYR A 219 -10.68 -7.17 -20.55
C TYR A 219 -9.43 -7.39 -19.71
N VAL A 220 -8.67 -8.46 -19.96
CA VAL A 220 -7.43 -8.74 -19.21
C VAL A 220 -6.40 -7.63 -19.41
N PHE A 221 -6.27 -7.10 -20.63
CA PHE A 221 -5.36 -6.00 -20.93
C PHE A 221 -5.68 -4.75 -20.11
N LEU A 222 -6.95 -4.31 -20.15
CA LEU A 222 -7.40 -3.11 -19.46
C LEU A 222 -7.36 -3.30 -17.94
N LEU A 223 -7.76 -4.48 -17.45
CA LEU A 223 -7.61 -4.84 -16.05
C LEU A 223 -6.14 -4.74 -15.60
N ALA A 224 -5.20 -5.26 -16.38
CA ALA A 224 -3.78 -5.16 -16.08
C ALA A 224 -3.29 -3.70 -16.00
N ILE A 225 -3.75 -2.83 -16.91
CA ILE A 225 -3.45 -1.39 -16.85
C ILE A 225 -4.00 -0.76 -15.57
N PHE A 226 -5.27 -1.05 -15.22
CA PHE A 226 -5.87 -0.48 -14.00
C PHE A 226 -5.18 -0.97 -12.74
N VAL A 227 -4.86 -2.27 -12.64
CA VAL A 227 -4.09 -2.84 -11.51
C VAL A 227 -2.71 -2.19 -11.40
N ALA A 228 -2.00 -2.02 -12.52
CA ALA A 228 -0.70 -1.35 -12.56
C ALA A 228 -0.76 0.09 -12.03
N MET A 229 -1.89 0.77 -12.24
CA MET A 229 -2.11 2.17 -11.87
C MET A 229 -2.83 2.37 -10.53
N THR A 230 -3.30 1.31 -9.85
CA THR A 230 -4.06 1.43 -8.60
C THR A 230 -3.31 2.23 -7.54
N ASN A 231 -2.02 1.96 -7.31
CA ASN A 231 -1.24 2.70 -6.32
C ASN A 231 -1.04 4.16 -6.73
N GLN A 232 -0.93 4.44 -8.03
CA GLN A 232 -0.85 5.81 -8.52
C GLN A 232 -2.14 6.58 -8.28
N ILE A 233 -3.29 5.93 -8.47
CA ILE A 233 -4.61 6.51 -8.18
C ILE A 233 -4.76 6.76 -6.67
N HIS A 234 -4.32 5.82 -5.82
CA HIS A 234 -4.25 6.01 -4.37
C HIS A 234 -3.33 7.16 -3.98
N LYS A 235 -2.17 7.29 -4.62
CA LYS A 235 -1.28 8.43 -4.40
C LYS A 235 -1.97 9.76 -4.72
N TRP A 236 -2.75 9.81 -5.80
CA TRP A 236 -3.49 11.02 -6.18
C TRP A 236 -4.62 11.40 -5.21
N SER A 237 -5.20 10.46 -4.46
CA SER A 237 -6.19 10.83 -3.42
C SER A 237 -5.55 11.56 -2.25
N HIS A 238 -4.27 11.30 -1.96
CA HIS A 238 -3.50 12.01 -0.93
C HIS A 238 -2.74 13.24 -1.44
N THR A 239 -2.86 13.57 -2.74
CA THR A 239 -2.16 14.71 -3.35
C THR A 239 -3.10 15.89 -3.57
N TYR A 240 -2.92 16.97 -2.79
CA TYR A 240 -3.83 18.12 -2.80
C TYR A 240 -3.51 19.18 -3.86
N PHE A 241 -2.24 19.28 -4.27
CA PHE A 241 -1.77 20.33 -5.18
C PHE A 241 -0.92 19.75 -6.31
N GLY A 242 -0.89 20.42 -7.46
CA GLY A 242 -0.03 20.05 -8.59
C GLY A 242 -0.48 18.83 -9.38
N LEU A 243 -1.70 18.34 -9.18
CA LEU A 243 -2.27 17.27 -9.99
C LEU A 243 -2.60 17.75 -11.42
N PRO A 244 -2.42 16.89 -12.44
CA PRO A 244 -2.89 17.19 -13.79
C PRO A 244 -4.41 17.42 -13.83
N ALA A 245 -4.86 18.34 -14.69
CA ALA A 245 -6.28 18.71 -14.80
C ALA A 245 -7.20 17.52 -15.10
N TRP A 246 -6.73 16.55 -15.90
CA TRP A 246 -7.50 15.35 -16.21
C TRP A 246 -7.68 14.44 -14.98
N VAL A 247 -6.69 14.37 -14.08
CA VAL A 247 -6.83 13.61 -12.82
C VAL A 247 -7.86 14.29 -11.94
N VAL A 248 -7.76 15.61 -11.79
CA VAL A 248 -8.70 16.42 -11.01
C VAL A 248 -10.12 16.22 -11.50
N PHE A 249 -10.33 16.28 -12.82
CA PHE A 249 -11.61 15.99 -13.45
C PHE A 249 -12.14 14.60 -13.08
N LEU A 250 -11.34 13.54 -13.26
CA LEU A 250 -11.78 12.18 -12.93
C LEU A 250 -12.14 12.02 -11.44
N GLN A 251 -11.43 12.71 -10.54
CA GLN A 251 -11.72 12.70 -9.09
C GLN A 251 -13.03 13.43 -8.74
N GLU A 252 -13.29 14.59 -9.35
CA GLU A 252 -14.51 15.39 -9.11
C GLU A 252 -15.77 14.66 -9.57
N TYR A 253 -15.67 13.93 -10.68
CA TYR A 253 -16.76 13.10 -11.22
C TYR A 253 -16.84 11.71 -10.59
N ARG A 254 -16.03 11.41 -9.57
CA ARG A 254 -16.01 10.12 -8.85
C ARG A 254 -15.76 8.91 -9.75
N ILE A 255 -15.02 9.11 -10.84
CA ILE A 255 -14.59 8.03 -11.75
C ILE A 255 -13.39 7.30 -11.15
N ILE A 256 -12.52 8.02 -10.45
CA ILE A 256 -11.41 7.48 -9.67
C ILE A 256 -11.48 7.98 -8.22
N LEU A 257 -10.63 7.44 -7.37
CA LEU A 257 -10.61 7.75 -5.94
C LEU A 257 -10.49 9.27 -5.69
N PRO A 258 -11.45 9.89 -4.97
CA PRO A 258 -11.48 11.32 -4.70
C PRO A 258 -10.31 11.73 -3.80
N ARG A 259 -10.01 13.04 -3.74
CA ARG A 259 -9.08 13.57 -2.74
C ARG A 259 -9.69 13.41 -1.35
N LEU A 260 -8.92 12.83 -0.43
CA LEU A 260 -9.24 12.75 1.01
C LEU A 260 -8.68 13.96 1.73
#